data_AF-A0A967XMK1-F1
#
_entry.id   AF-A0A967XMK1-F1
#
_cell.length_a   1.000
_cell.length_b   1.000
_cell.length_c   1.000
_cell.angle_alpha   90.00
_cell.angle_beta   90.00
_cell.angle_gamma   90.00
#
_symmetry.space_group_name_H-M   'P 1'
#
loop_
_entity.id
_entity.type
_entity.pdbx_description
1 polymer ?
#
loop_
_entity_poly.entity_id
_entity_poly.type
_entity_poly.pdbx_seq_one_letter_code
_entity_poly.pdbx_strand_id
1 'polypeptide(L)'
;TLDAAGEVTATHDMSGVTDAEVRAAAAALTGDIEQIPPMVSAVKVGGRRLHELAREGKEVERQPRAVTVHRFDVDPVEGEPGVWRCEVDCS
;
A
#
# COMPACT_ATOMS: atom_id res chain seq x y z
N THR A 1 7.77 1.07 -7.45
CA THR A 1 6.45 1.66 -7.76
C THR A 1 5.31 1.11 -6.90
N LEU A 2 5.58 0.11 -6.02
CA LEU A 2 4.57 -0.57 -5.17
C LEU A 2 3.56 -1.43 -5.96
N ASP A 3 3.89 -1.77 -7.20
CA ASP A 3 3.11 -2.65 -8.07
C ASP A 3 4.05 -3.55 -8.88
N ALA A 4 3.47 -4.49 -9.63
CA ALA A 4 4.20 -5.44 -10.46
C ALA A 4 4.92 -4.80 -11.67
N ALA A 5 4.66 -3.53 -11.99
CA ALA A 5 5.34 -2.80 -13.06
C ALA A 5 6.67 -2.18 -12.60
N GLY A 6 6.98 -2.24 -11.31
CA GLY A 6 8.23 -1.74 -10.73
C GLY A 6 9.38 -2.72 -10.76
N GLU A 7 10.55 -2.23 -10.35
CA GLU A 7 11.70 -3.06 -10.05
C GLU A 7 11.58 -3.68 -8.65
N VAL A 8 11.96 -4.96 -8.53
CA VAL A 8 12.03 -5.66 -7.24
C VAL A 8 13.19 -5.08 -6.44
N THR A 9 12.90 -4.56 -5.25
CA THR A 9 13.92 -3.96 -4.37
C THR A 9 14.32 -4.87 -3.21
N ALA A 10 13.45 -5.82 -2.83
CA ALA A 10 13.69 -6.81 -1.79
C ALA A 10 12.76 -8.02 -1.96
N THR A 11 13.18 -9.17 -1.45
CA THR A 11 12.38 -10.40 -1.35
C THR A 11 12.54 -10.98 0.05
N HIS A 12 11.44 -11.50 0.62
CA HIS A 12 11.41 -12.10 1.96
C HIS A 12 10.76 -13.48 1.91
N ASP A 13 11.16 -14.37 2.83
CA ASP A 13 10.47 -15.63 3.04
C ASP A 13 9.17 -15.39 3.83
N MET A 14 8.05 -15.76 3.21
CA MET A 14 6.70 -15.58 3.75
C MET A 14 6.06 -16.92 4.16
N SER A 15 6.79 -18.03 4.09
CA SER A 15 6.24 -19.38 4.33
C SER A 15 5.66 -19.59 5.73
N GLY A 16 6.10 -18.80 6.71
CA GLY A 16 5.59 -18.84 8.09
C GLY A 16 4.40 -17.93 8.38
N VAL A 17 3.96 -17.11 7.42
CA VAL A 17 2.86 -16.16 7.65
C VAL A 17 1.52 -16.86 7.64
N THR A 18 0.72 -16.63 8.69
CA THR A 18 -0.60 -17.25 8.86
C THR A 18 -1.74 -16.32 8.46
N ASP A 19 -2.88 -16.88 8.07
CA ASP A 19 -4.10 -16.11 7.77
C ASP A 19 -4.54 -15.23 8.95
N ALA A 20 -4.33 -15.72 10.17
CA ALA A 20 -4.66 -14.98 11.39
C ALA A 20 -3.79 -13.72 11.56
N GLU A 21 -2.49 -13.81 11.25
CA GLU A 21 -1.58 -12.66 11.29
C GLU A 21 -1.94 -11.63 10.21
N VAL A 22 -2.30 -12.09 9.00
CA VAL A 22 -2.73 -11.19 7.92
C VAL A 22 -4.03 -10.47 8.30
N ARG A 23 -5.01 -11.18 8.87
CA ARG A 23 -6.25 -10.59 9.37
C ARG A 23 -6.01 -9.60 10.51
N ALA A 24 -5.10 -9.91 11.43
CA ALA A 24 -4.72 -8.99 12.50
C ALA A 24 -4.05 -7.71 11.96
N ALA A 25 -3.19 -7.84 10.95
CA ALA A 25 -2.57 -6.71 10.28
C ALA A 25 -3.61 -5.82 9.55
N ALA A 26 -4.56 -6.43 8.82
CA ALA A 26 -5.65 -5.70 8.18
C ALA A 26 -6.54 -4.95 9.22
N ALA A 27 -6.85 -5.61 10.35
CA ALA A 27 -7.60 -5.00 11.44
C ALA A 27 -6.85 -3.80 12.05
N ALA A 28 -5.53 -3.89 12.21
CA ALA A 28 -4.71 -2.78 12.70
C ALA A 28 -4.66 -1.57 11.73
N LEU A 29 -4.98 -1.80 10.45
CA LEU A 29 -5.07 -0.77 9.42
C LEU A 29 -6.50 -0.25 9.18
N THR A 30 -7.48 -0.71 9.98
CA THR A 30 -8.88 -0.29 9.89
C THR A 30 -9.16 0.86 10.85
N GLY A 31 -9.93 1.86 10.41
CA GLY A 31 -10.21 3.09 11.15
C GLY A 31 -9.44 4.31 10.62
N ASP A 32 -9.23 5.30 11.47
CA ASP A 32 -8.51 6.53 11.11
C ASP A 32 -7.00 6.30 11.16
N ILE A 33 -6.33 6.48 10.03
CA ILE A 33 -4.88 6.27 9.88
C ILE A 33 -4.23 7.44 9.14
N GLU A 34 -2.92 7.58 9.33
CA GLU A 34 -2.08 8.48 8.53
C GLU A 34 -1.33 7.70 7.46
N GLN A 35 -1.51 8.08 6.20
CA GLN A 35 -0.80 7.48 5.07
C GLN A 35 0.13 8.49 4.42
N ILE A 36 1.37 8.06 4.13
CA ILE A 36 2.28 8.80 3.26
C ILE A 36 2.01 8.36 1.82
N PRO A 37 1.48 9.23 0.94
CA PRO A 37 1.18 8.86 -0.45
C PRO A 37 2.44 8.37 -1.19
N PRO A 38 2.37 7.42 -2.14
CA PRO A 38 3.54 6.98 -2.88
C PRO A 38 4.11 8.08 -3.81
N MET A 39 5.40 7.98 -4.14
CA MET A 39 6.09 8.91 -5.06
C MET A 39 5.46 8.89 -6.45
N VAL A 40 5.00 7.71 -6.88
CA VAL A 40 4.30 7.52 -8.15
C VAL A 40 2.80 7.64 -7.89
N SER A 41 2.34 8.85 -7.61
CA SER A 41 0.92 9.16 -7.46
C SER A 41 0.50 10.28 -8.42
N ALA A 42 -0.81 10.36 -8.70
CA ALA A 42 -1.41 11.46 -9.45
C ALA A 42 -1.56 12.75 -8.61
N VAL A 43 -1.19 12.70 -7.32
CA VAL A 43 -1.30 13.82 -6.39
C VAL A 43 -0.38 14.95 -6.85
N LYS A 44 -0.91 16.19 -6.81
CA LYS A 44 -0.15 17.38 -7.16
C LYS A 44 0.52 17.97 -5.91
N VAL A 45 1.80 18.30 -6.00
CA VAL A 45 2.53 19.07 -4.98
C VAL A 45 3.08 20.32 -5.68
N GLY A 46 2.72 21.51 -5.18
CA GLY A 46 3.16 22.78 -5.78
C GLY A 46 2.72 22.99 -7.24
N GLY A 47 1.59 22.41 -7.65
CA GLY A 47 1.04 22.53 -9.01
C GLY A 47 1.53 21.50 -10.03
N ARG A 48 2.53 20.68 -9.70
CA ARG A 48 3.07 19.61 -10.57
C ARG A 48 2.67 18.23 -10.04
N ARG A 49 2.51 17.24 -10.92
CA ARG A 49 2.16 15.86 -10.50
C ARG A 49 3.39 15.16 -9.91
N LEU A 50 3.21 14.44 -8.81
CA LEU A 50 4.30 13.76 -8.10
C LEU A 50 5.10 12.78 -8.97
N HIS A 51 4.44 12.04 -9.87
CA HIS A 51 5.15 11.14 -10.79
C HIS A 51 6.05 11.86 -11.80
N GLU A 52 5.79 13.13 -12.14
CA GLU A 52 6.67 13.91 -13.01
C GLU A 52 7.99 14.24 -12.29
N LEU A 53 7.92 14.57 -11.00
CA LEU A 53 9.10 14.84 -10.16
C LEU A 53 9.90 13.56 -9.86
N ALA A 54 9.21 12.44 -9.64
CA ALA A 54 9.84 11.14 -9.42
C ALA A 54 10.66 10.68 -10.65
N ARG A 55 10.18 10.92 -11.88
CA ARG A 55 10.92 10.60 -13.11
C ARG A 55 12.16 11.46 -13.33
N GLU A 56 12.22 12.66 -12.75
CA GLU A 56 13.41 13.51 -12.74
C GLU A 56 14.45 13.08 -11.68
N GLY A 57 14.21 11.97 -10.95
CA GLY A 57 15.10 11.49 -9.89
C GLY A 57 15.07 12.34 -8.62
N LYS A 58 14.07 13.21 -8.46
CA LYS A 58 13.92 14.05 -7.26
C LYS A 58 12.97 13.40 -6.27
N GLU A 59 13.49 13.03 -5.11
CA GLU A 59 12.65 12.67 -3.97
C GLU A 59 12.01 13.93 -3.39
N VAL A 60 10.68 13.89 -3.24
CA VAL A 60 9.90 14.96 -2.64
C VAL A 60 9.40 14.44 -1.31
N GLU A 61 9.69 15.17 -0.24
CA GLU A 61 9.13 14.90 1.08
C GLU A 61 7.60 15.07 1.01
N ARG A 62 6.87 14.05 1.48
CA ARG A 62 5.41 13.98 1.40
C ARG A 62 4.87 13.96 2.82
N GLN A 63 4.02 14.92 3.14
CA GLN A 63 3.36 14.95 4.44
C GLN A 63 2.34 13.79 4.54
N PRO A 64 2.21 13.16 5.72
CA PRO A 64 1.14 12.21 5.98
C PRO A 64 -0.23 12.86 5.76
N ARG A 65 -1.19 12.06 5.29
CA ARG A 65 -2.58 12.48 5.10
C ARG A 65 -3.49 11.54 5.86
N ALA A 66 -4.48 12.11 6.54
CA ALA A 66 -5.53 11.33 7.17
C ALA A 66 -6.37 10.60 6.11
N VAL A 67 -6.60 9.32 6.35
CA VAL A 67 -7.49 8.45 5.58
C VAL A 67 -8.30 7.63 6.58
N THR A 68 -9.57 7.41 6.30
CA THR A 68 -10.38 6.45 7.07
C THR A 68 -10.57 5.19 6.25
N VAL A 69 -10.15 4.05 6.81
CA VAL A 69 -10.46 2.71 6.25
C VAL A 69 -11.72 2.21 6.96
N HIS A 70 -12.83 2.18 6.24
CA HIS A 70 -14.13 1.77 6.77
C HIS A 70 -14.26 0.24 6.88
N ARG A 71 -13.64 -0.48 5.93
CA ARG A 71 -13.64 -1.94 5.88
C ARG A 71 -12.37 -2.43 5.20
N PHE A 72 -11.79 -3.51 5.73
CA PHE A 72 -10.63 -4.18 5.16
C PHE A 72 -10.77 -5.69 5.37
N ASP A 73 -11.38 -6.34 4.38
CA ASP A 73 -11.57 -7.79 4.37
C ASP A 73 -10.41 -8.46 3.63
N VAL A 74 -9.92 -9.59 4.16
CA VAL A 74 -8.82 -10.37 3.58
C VAL A 74 -9.10 -11.86 3.59
N ASP A 75 -8.94 -12.49 2.43
CA ASP A 75 -9.18 -13.92 2.22
C ASP A 75 -8.04 -14.56 1.44
N PRO A 76 -7.57 -15.76 1.84
CA PRO A 76 -6.53 -16.48 1.12
C PRO A 76 -7.03 -16.88 -0.27
N VAL A 77 -6.12 -16.86 -1.25
CA VAL A 77 -6.42 -17.35 -2.60
C VAL A 77 -6.13 -18.84 -2.68
N GLU A 78 -7.16 -19.62 -3.03
CA GLU A 78 -7.03 -21.08 -3.15
C GLU A 78 -6.00 -21.45 -4.22
N GLY A 79 -5.03 -22.29 -3.84
CA GLY A 79 -3.95 -22.74 -4.73
C GLY A 79 -2.76 -21.78 -4.85
N GLU A 80 -2.79 -20.62 -4.18
CA GLU A 80 -1.71 -19.63 -4.22
C GLU A 80 -1.21 -19.27 -2.81
N PRO A 81 -0.30 -20.06 -2.22
CA PRO A 81 0.27 -19.77 -0.90
C PRO A 81 0.97 -18.41 -0.87
N GLY A 82 0.68 -17.61 0.16
CA GLY A 82 1.26 -16.27 0.30
C GLY A 82 0.49 -15.18 -0.48
N VAL A 83 -0.63 -15.51 -1.11
CA VAL A 83 -1.48 -14.57 -1.83
C VAL A 83 -2.85 -14.45 -1.13
N TRP A 84 -3.22 -13.23 -0.77
CA TRP A 84 -4.52 -12.90 -0.21
C TRP A 84 -5.23 -11.90 -1.12
N ARG A 85 -6.51 -12.15 -1.39
CA ARG A 85 -7.41 -11.16 -1.96
C ARG A 85 -7.85 -10.23 -0.84
N CYS A 86 -7.87 -8.93 -1.13
CA CYS A 86 -8.43 -7.94 -0.23
C CYS A 86 -9.57 -7.15 -0.87
N GLU A 87 -10.54 -6.75 -0.05
CA GLU A 87 -11.56 -5.77 -0.39
C GLU A 87 -11.50 -4.65 0.64
N VAL A 88 -11.36 -3.41 0.16
CA VAL A 88 -11.09 -2.25 1.01
C VAL A 88 -12.03 -1.11 0.65
N ASP A 89 -12.78 -0.61 1.64
CA ASP A 89 -13.59 0.60 1.52
C ASP A 89 -12.90 1.72 2.31
N CYS A 90 -12.50 2.80 1.65
CA CYS A 90 -11.81 3.93 2.27
C CYS A 90 -12.24 5.29 1.68
N SER A 91 -11.94 6.37 2.44
CA SER A 91 -12.27 7.77 2.10
C SER A 91 -11.33 8.41 1.08
#